data_AF-A0A256XK94-F1
#
_entry.id   AF-A0A256XK94-F1
#
_cell.length_a   1.000
_cell.length_b   1.000
_cell.length_c   1.000
_cell.angle_alpha   90.00
_cell.angle_beta   90.00
_cell.angle_gamma   90.00
#
_symmetry.space_group_name_H-M   'P 1'
#
loop_
_entity.id
_entity.type
_entity.pdbx_description
1 polymer ?
#
loop_
_entity_poly.entity_id
_entity_poly.type
_entity_poly.pdbx_seq_one_letter_code
_entity_poly.pdbx_strand_id
1 'polypeptide(L)'
;MDEKTLHKISYGLYIISSKDKEKMNGQIANVLFQITSTPPQIAISINKENLTYKYIKNSKVFATSILSEETPMNFIGNFGFKTGRDINKFENIKYRTGITNAPIITDYTVGFIEAEVINEIDLGTHSIFIAIVKDAQILSDEKPMTYEYYHKVKGGVSPKTAPTYSSKIDKINEKEEKKMDKYVCDVCGYVYDPEKGDSDNGIKPGTTFENISDEYGYLTNRGTTYNSYLIIDKKITLVDTVKHYLFDEMLSRISEIIDPSKIDYIVSNHVEMDHSGSISKMLEICPNAKIITSTRGIKGLKRHYKKEWNFEVVKSGDTLNIGKRTLHFVEIPMVHWPDSMVTYSPEDKLLIPNDAFGQHIASNLRFDDEIEWGILKEEAAKYYANIVMPYGSQVEKAIDAISDLDIDMIAPSHGIIWKEKISQIVDEYRKWASYTSENKAVIIYDSMWESTKKIAYSLYGGLEETGINVVLRNLRTNHISDIITDVMTSKIICLGSPTLNNTMMPTMSGFLTYLKGLRPKNKIGFVFGSYGWGGQAAGEIEKIIKDLSWDMPFENINLNFIPDEKELADIKKTGKKLVKYLKK
;
A
#
# COMPACT_ATOMS: atom_id res chain seq x y z
N MET A 1 -6.39 33.38 9.05
CA MET A 1 -6.88 32.16 9.71
C MET A 1 -6.78 31.05 8.69
N ASP A 2 -6.18 29.90 9.04
CA ASP A 2 -6.23 28.74 8.16
C ASP A 2 -7.61 28.08 8.27
N GLU A 3 -8.48 28.34 7.30
CA GLU A 3 -9.85 27.81 7.27
C GLU A 3 -9.87 26.27 7.17
N LYS A 4 -8.76 25.63 6.74
CA LYS A 4 -8.67 24.16 6.66
C LYS A 4 -8.73 23.50 8.04
N THR A 5 -8.35 24.21 9.10
CA THR A 5 -8.45 23.70 10.48
C THR A 5 -9.91 23.36 10.85
N LEU A 6 -10.90 24.08 10.32
CA LEU A 6 -12.32 23.82 10.61
C LEU A 6 -12.82 22.49 10.03
N HIS A 7 -12.18 21.98 8.98
CA HIS A 7 -12.47 20.66 8.41
C HIS A 7 -11.85 19.49 9.18
N LYS A 8 -11.02 19.77 10.20
CA LYS A 8 -10.51 18.74 11.13
C LYS A 8 -11.46 18.48 12.29
N ILE A 9 -12.53 19.26 12.44
CA ILE A 9 -13.59 18.99 13.40
C ILE A 9 -14.39 17.78 12.90
N SER A 10 -14.56 16.78 13.76
CA SER A 10 -15.34 15.59 13.43
C SER A 10 -16.84 15.90 13.51
N TYR A 11 -17.57 15.44 12.48
CA TYR A 11 -19.01 15.60 12.38
C TYR A 11 -19.62 14.26 11.95
N GLY A 12 -20.82 13.95 12.44
CA GLY A 12 -21.65 12.88 11.86
C GLY A 12 -22.52 13.40 10.72
N LEU A 13 -23.26 12.50 10.08
CA LEU A 13 -24.33 12.86 9.15
C LEU A 13 -25.69 12.41 9.69
N TYR A 14 -26.61 13.35 9.79
CA TYR A 14 -27.90 13.15 10.42
C TYR A 14 -29.02 13.66 9.51
N ILE A 15 -30.20 13.09 9.64
CA ILE A 15 -31.43 13.78 9.23
C ILE A 15 -32.07 14.39 10.46
N ILE A 16 -32.29 15.71 10.43
CA ILE A 16 -33.10 16.41 11.42
C ILE A 16 -34.47 16.65 10.82
N SER A 17 -35.50 16.17 11.51
CA SER A 17 -36.89 16.29 11.10
C SER A 17 -37.74 16.95 12.18
N SER A 18 -38.81 17.61 11.75
CA SER A 18 -39.77 18.25 12.63
C SER A 18 -41.11 18.42 11.91
N LYS A 19 -42.08 18.99 12.59
CA LYS A 19 -43.44 19.21 12.07
C LYS A 19 -43.92 20.65 12.25
N ASP A 20 -44.92 21.01 11.48
CA ASP A 20 -45.75 22.19 11.70
C ASP A 20 -47.21 21.81 11.42
N LYS A 21 -47.99 21.66 12.49
CA LYS A 21 -49.32 21.02 12.45
C LYS A 21 -49.22 19.61 11.85
N GLU A 22 -49.99 19.32 10.79
CA GLU A 22 -49.99 18.03 10.07
C GLU A 22 -48.86 17.90 9.04
N LYS A 23 -48.07 18.96 8.80
CA LYS A 23 -46.99 18.93 7.81
C LYS A 23 -45.70 18.49 8.46
N MET A 24 -44.92 17.70 7.72
CA MET A 24 -43.64 17.15 8.15
C MET A 24 -42.53 17.58 7.19
N ASN A 25 -41.33 17.83 7.70
CA ASN A 25 -40.16 18.11 6.87
C ASN A 25 -38.87 17.64 7.55
N GLY A 26 -37.87 17.34 6.73
CA GLY A 26 -36.54 16.93 7.17
C GLY A 26 -35.43 17.56 6.32
N GLN A 27 -34.23 17.58 6.88
CA GLN A 27 -33.02 18.01 6.19
C GLN A 27 -31.80 17.22 6.66
N ILE A 28 -30.79 17.15 5.81
CA ILE A 28 -29.46 16.73 6.25
C ILE A 28 -28.86 17.82 7.15
N ALA A 29 -28.30 17.40 8.28
CA ALA A 29 -27.47 18.22 9.15
C ALA A 29 -26.22 17.44 9.57
N ASN A 30 -25.15 18.15 9.88
CA ASN A 30 -23.89 17.57 10.33
C ASN A 30 -23.44 18.08 11.70
N VAL A 31 -24.17 19.04 12.28
CA VAL A 31 -23.91 19.54 13.63
C VAL A 31 -24.96 18.98 14.58
N LEU A 32 -24.54 17.99 15.37
CA LEU A 32 -25.24 17.43 16.51
C LEU A 32 -24.20 17.02 17.55
N PHE A 33 -24.38 17.43 18.81
CA PHE A 33 -23.55 16.96 19.91
C PHE A 33 -24.31 16.99 21.24
N GLN A 34 -23.89 16.15 22.17
CA GLN A 34 -24.42 16.13 23.53
C GLN A 34 -23.78 17.25 24.36
N ILE A 35 -24.61 18.01 25.08
CA ILE A 35 -24.20 19.14 25.92
C ILE A 35 -24.05 18.69 27.37
N THR A 36 -25.04 17.98 27.91
CA THR A 36 -25.06 17.49 29.29
C THR A 36 -25.53 16.05 29.36
N SER A 37 -25.10 15.32 30.40
CA SER A 37 -25.56 13.96 30.69
C SER A 37 -26.77 13.91 31.63
N THR A 38 -26.96 14.92 32.49
CA THR A 38 -28.06 14.95 33.48
C THR A 38 -28.67 16.36 33.62
N PRO A 39 -29.92 16.58 33.16
CA PRO A 39 -30.63 15.71 32.22
C PRO A 39 -29.88 15.63 30.88
N PRO A 40 -30.09 14.59 30.05
CA PRO A 40 -29.46 14.51 28.73
C PRO A 40 -29.95 15.66 27.84
N GLN A 41 -29.02 16.48 27.37
CA GLN A 41 -29.31 17.60 26.46
C GLN A 41 -28.42 17.51 25.23
N ILE A 42 -28.97 17.91 24.09
CA ILE A 42 -28.28 17.95 22.79
C ILE A 42 -28.44 19.31 22.13
N ALA A 43 -27.49 19.67 21.28
CA ALA A 43 -27.56 20.84 20.41
C ALA A 43 -27.52 20.43 18.94
N ILE A 44 -28.33 21.11 18.13
CA ILE A 44 -28.26 21.08 16.66
C ILE A 44 -28.09 22.50 16.12
N SER A 45 -27.33 22.67 15.04
CA SER A 45 -27.21 23.95 14.34
C SER A 45 -27.94 23.90 13.01
N ILE A 46 -28.93 24.79 12.83
CA ILE A 46 -29.81 24.78 11.67
C ILE A 46 -29.86 26.15 11.01
N ASN A 47 -29.69 26.17 9.68
CA ASN A 47 -29.80 27.39 8.88
C ASN A 47 -31.24 27.91 8.83
N LYS A 48 -31.42 29.23 9.02
CA LYS A 48 -32.74 29.87 9.08
C LYS A 48 -33.52 29.83 7.77
N GLU A 49 -32.85 29.65 6.63
CA GLU A 49 -33.48 29.55 5.32
C GLU A 49 -34.17 28.19 5.10
N ASN A 50 -33.77 27.16 5.84
CA ASN A 50 -34.30 25.81 5.67
C ASN A 50 -35.71 25.69 6.26
N LEU A 51 -36.61 24.98 5.56
CA LEU A 51 -37.99 24.81 6.03
C LEU A 51 -38.05 24.10 7.40
N THR A 52 -37.12 23.16 7.65
CA THR A 52 -37.00 22.46 8.94
C THR A 52 -36.75 23.42 10.09
N TYR A 53 -36.00 24.53 9.90
CA TYR A 53 -35.81 25.56 10.94
C TYR A 53 -37.16 26.08 11.44
N LYS A 54 -38.03 26.48 10.50
CA LYS A 54 -39.36 27.01 10.81
C LYS A 54 -40.20 25.98 11.57
N TYR A 55 -40.12 24.71 11.20
CA TYR A 55 -40.89 23.64 11.83
C TYR A 55 -40.41 23.40 13.27
N ILE A 56 -39.09 23.36 13.50
CA ILE A 56 -38.52 23.25 14.85
C ILE A 56 -38.92 24.45 15.69
N LYS A 57 -38.84 25.66 15.13
CA LYS A 57 -39.19 26.89 15.84
C LYS A 57 -40.65 26.93 16.29
N ASN A 58 -41.55 26.47 15.42
CA ASN A 58 -42.99 26.46 15.66
C ASN A 58 -43.42 25.34 16.62
N SER A 59 -42.92 24.12 16.40
CA SER A 59 -43.33 22.94 17.18
C SER A 59 -42.56 22.76 18.48
N LYS A 60 -41.39 23.38 18.60
CA LYS A 60 -40.44 23.20 19.71
C LYS A 60 -39.99 21.75 19.90
N VAL A 61 -40.05 20.93 18.86
CA VAL A 61 -39.57 19.54 18.89
C VAL A 61 -38.81 19.19 17.62
N PHE A 62 -37.90 18.23 17.73
CA PHE A 62 -37.28 17.58 16.57
C PHE A 62 -36.93 16.13 16.86
N ALA A 63 -36.79 15.36 15.78
CA ALA A 63 -36.16 14.05 15.80
C ALA A 63 -34.87 14.08 14.97
N THR A 64 -33.86 13.38 15.46
CA THR A 64 -32.59 13.14 14.77
C THR A 64 -32.53 11.67 14.39
N SER A 65 -32.35 11.37 13.11
CA SER A 65 -31.99 10.04 12.61
C SER A 65 -30.50 10.02 12.27
N ILE A 66 -29.74 9.13 12.92
CA ILE A 66 -28.30 8.92 12.68
C ILE A 66 -28.16 8.01 11.47
N LEU A 67 -27.57 8.51 10.38
CA LEU A 67 -27.49 7.77 9.12
C LEU A 67 -26.38 6.71 9.16
N SER A 68 -26.63 5.58 8.50
CA SER A 68 -25.67 4.50 8.26
C SER A 68 -24.76 4.80 7.08
N GLU A 69 -23.53 4.28 7.07
CA GLU A 69 -22.63 4.31 5.91
C GLU A 69 -23.25 3.68 4.64
N GLU A 70 -24.24 2.78 4.81
CA GLU A 70 -24.98 2.13 3.71
C GLU A 70 -26.03 3.06 3.05
N THR A 71 -26.25 4.27 3.59
CA THR A 71 -27.24 5.21 3.04
C THR A 71 -26.92 5.55 1.57
N PRO A 72 -27.87 5.36 0.63
CA PRO A 72 -27.70 5.71 -0.78
C PRO A 72 -27.64 7.24 -1.02
N MET A 73 -26.87 7.67 -2.03
CA MET A 73 -26.70 9.10 -2.33
C MET A 73 -27.99 9.81 -2.77
N ASN A 74 -28.87 9.11 -3.49
CA ASN A 74 -30.19 9.64 -3.86
C ASN A 74 -31.07 9.90 -2.63
N PHE A 75 -30.95 9.07 -1.59
CA PHE A 75 -31.65 9.25 -0.32
C PHE A 75 -31.13 10.47 0.42
N ILE A 76 -29.81 10.62 0.55
CA ILE A 76 -29.18 11.82 1.14
C ILE A 76 -29.59 13.07 0.36
N GLY A 77 -29.55 13.01 -0.98
CA GLY A 77 -29.90 14.14 -1.83
C GLY A 77 -31.36 14.58 -1.72
N ASN A 78 -32.28 13.66 -1.44
CA ASN A 78 -33.68 14.01 -1.17
C ASN A 78 -33.83 14.93 0.05
N PHE A 79 -33.05 14.71 1.10
CA PHE A 79 -33.08 15.54 2.31
C PHE A 79 -32.11 16.72 2.27
N GLY A 80 -30.99 16.62 1.56
CA GLY A 80 -29.92 17.63 1.51
C GLY A 80 -30.03 18.66 0.39
N PHE A 81 -30.56 18.29 -0.79
CA PHE A 81 -30.52 19.16 -1.98
C PHE A 81 -31.91 19.52 -2.54
N LYS A 82 -32.97 18.89 -2.06
CA LYS A 82 -34.35 19.24 -2.43
C LYS A 82 -35.01 20.10 -1.33
N THR A 83 -35.98 20.92 -1.71
CA THR A 83 -36.74 21.75 -0.76
C THR A 83 -38.09 21.12 -0.44
N GLY A 84 -38.40 21.00 0.86
CA GLY A 84 -39.69 20.47 1.32
C GLY A 84 -40.87 21.44 1.11
N ARG A 85 -40.60 22.62 0.54
CA ARG A 85 -41.65 23.57 0.11
C ARG A 85 -42.30 23.13 -1.20
N ASP A 86 -41.54 22.42 -2.03
CA ASP A 86 -41.95 22.06 -3.39
C ASP A 86 -42.27 20.57 -3.51
N ILE A 87 -41.66 19.72 -2.67
CA ILE A 87 -41.87 18.28 -2.68
C ILE A 87 -42.20 17.72 -1.29
N ASN A 88 -42.91 16.58 -1.26
CA ASN A 88 -43.04 15.79 -0.06
C ASN A 88 -41.80 14.89 0.11
N LYS A 89 -40.85 15.30 0.95
CA LYS A 89 -39.62 14.53 1.19
C LYS A 89 -39.85 13.17 1.85
N PHE A 90 -41.02 12.94 2.46
CA PHE A 90 -41.37 11.69 3.13
C PHE A 90 -42.16 10.73 2.23
N GLU A 91 -42.42 11.13 0.98
CA GLU A 91 -43.02 10.25 -0.01
C GLU A 91 -42.08 9.07 -0.29
N ASN A 92 -42.56 7.84 -0.07
CA ASN A 92 -41.80 6.59 -0.17
C ASN A 92 -40.63 6.44 0.83
N ILE A 93 -40.65 7.18 1.94
CA ILE A 93 -39.67 7.01 3.03
C ILE A 93 -40.36 6.28 4.19
N LYS A 94 -39.70 5.28 4.78
CA LYS A 94 -40.21 4.66 6.02
C LYS A 94 -39.90 5.56 7.20
N TYR A 95 -40.95 5.96 7.90
CA TYR A 95 -40.87 6.73 9.14
C TYR A 95 -41.93 6.26 10.12
N ARG A 96 -41.73 6.59 11.39
CA ARG A 96 -42.72 6.44 12.47
C ARG A 96 -42.83 7.74 13.25
N THR A 97 -43.91 7.86 14.02
CA THR A 97 -44.13 9.02 14.90
C THR A 97 -43.86 8.60 16.33
N GLY A 98 -42.93 9.29 17.01
CA GLY A 98 -42.57 9.02 18.39
C GLY A 98 -43.33 9.89 19.40
N ILE A 99 -42.80 9.98 20.62
CA ILE A 99 -43.49 10.66 21.73
C ILE A 99 -43.58 12.19 21.56
N THR A 100 -42.67 12.78 20.78
CA THR A 100 -42.68 14.22 20.46
C THR A 100 -43.61 14.54 19.29
N ASN A 101 -44.13 13.52 18.62
CA ASN A 101 -44.83 13.60 17.35
C ASN A 101 -44.00 14.16 16.18
N ALA A 102 -42.68 14.32 16.32
CA ALA A 102 -41.80 14.55 15.18
C ALA A 102 -41.57 13.23 14.41
N PRO A 103 -41.47 13.26 13.08
CA PRO A 103 -41.31 12.04 12.30
C PRO A 103 -39.89 11.48 12.41
N ILE A 104 -39.75 10.26 12.92
CA ILE A 104 -38.50 9.52 13.00
C ILE A 104 -38.34 8.70 11.73
N ILE A 105 -37.32 9.01 10.92
CA ILE A 105 -36.99 8.21 9.75
C ILE A 105 -36.30 6.93 10.22
N THR A 106 -36.72 5.79 9.68
CA THR A 106 -36.19 4.47 10.04
C THR A 106 -35.34 3.85 8.93
N ASP A 107 -35.54 4.26 7.68
CA ASP A 107 -34.66 3.83 6.58
C ASP A 107 -33.23 4.31 6.81
N TYR A 108 -32.26 3.40 6.61
CA TYR A 108 -30.82 3.65 6.73
C TYR A 108 -30.39 4.32 8.04
N THR A 109 -31.16 4.12 9.12
CA THR A 109 -30.95 4.80 10.40
C THR A 109 -30.39 3.83 11.43
N VAL A 110 -29.21 4.15 11.98
CA VAL A 110 -28.52 3.39 13.03
C VAL A 110 -29.24 3.56 14.37
N GLY A 111 -29.67 4.78 14.67
CA GLY A 111 -30.43 5.10 15.87
C GLY A 111 -31.08 6.48 15.75
N PHE A 112 -32.05 6.75 16.63
CA PHE A 112 -32.71 8.05 16.66
C PHE A 112 -32.71 8.69 18.05
N ILE A 113 -32.91 10.00 18.07
CA ILE A 113 -33.08 10.80 19.27
C ILE A 113 -34.27 11.74 19.05
N GLU A 114 -35.25 11.72 19.95
CA GLU A 114 -36.32 12.71 20.02
C GLU A 114 -36.01 13.75 21.10
N ALA A 115 -36.22 15.03 20.80
CA ALA A 115 -35.89 16.10 21.73
C ALA A 115 -36.89 17.26 21.71
N GLU A 116 -37.07 17.89 22.87
CA GLU A 116 -37.88 19.09 23.07
C GLU A 116 -36.97 20.30 23.29
N VAL A 117 -37.17 21.36 22.49
CA VAL A 117 -36.36 22.57 22.48
C VAL A 117 -36.61 23.40 23.73
N ILE A 118 -35.55 23.65 24.49
CA ILE A 118 -35.58 24.47 25.70
C ILE A 118 -34.97 25.85 25.48
N ASN A 119 -34.09 26.01 24.48
CA ASN A 119 -33.49 27.30 24.15
C ASN A 119 -33.11 27.39 22.66
N GLU A 120 -33.07 28.62 22.14
CA GLU A 120 -32.61 28.95 20.78
C GLU A 120 -31.57 30.07 20.89
N ILE A 121 -30.37 29.83 20.36
CA ILE A 121 -29.31 30.82 20.28
C ILE A 121 -29.16 31.28 18.83
N ASP A 122 -29.30 32.57 18.60
CA ASP A 122 -29.12 33.18 17.27
C ASP A 122 -27.63 33.39 16.95
N LEU A 123 -27.17 32.85 15.81
CA LEU A 123 -25.81 32.99 15.30
C LEU A 123 -25.74 33.73 13.95
N GLY A 124 -26.77 34.50 13.60
CA GLY A 124 -26.89 35.18 12.31
C GLY A 124 -27.58 34.31 11.27
N THR A 125 -26.81 33.55 10.48
CA THR A 125 -27.35 32.69 9.40
C THR A 125 -27.96 31.38 9.92
N HIS A 126 -27.49 30.92 11.08
CA HIS A 126 -27.95 29.71 11.74
C HIS A 126 -28.51 30.02 13.12
N SER A 127 -29.25 29.06 13.68
CA SER A 127 -29.57 29.04 15.10
C SER A 127 -29.18 27.69 15.69
N ILE A 128 -28.64 27.73 16.92
CA ILE A 128 -28.47 26.53 17.72
C ILE A 128 -29.75 26.31 18.52
N PHE A 129 -30.37 25.15 18.34
CA PHE A 129 -31.44 24.69 19.22
C PHE A 129 -30.85 23.78 20.29
N ILE A 130 -30.99 24.18 21.54
CA ILE A 130 -30.66 23.36 22.71
C ILE A 130 -31.95 22.64 23.13
N ALA A 131 -31.89 21.33 23.27
CA ALA A 131 -33.05 20.51 23.55
C ALA A 131 -32.76 19.43 24.59
N ILE A 132 -33.77 19.12 25.39
CA ILE A 132 -33.75 17.98 26.32
C ILE A 132 -34.19 16.72 25.58
N VAL A 133 -33.44 15.63 25.73
CA VAL A 133 -33.77 14.34 25.11
C VAL A 133 -34.99 13.76 25.82
N LYS A 134 -35.97 13.29 25.03
CA LYS A 134 -37.21 12.68 25.52
C LYS A 134 -37.24 11.18 25.30
N ASP A 135 -36.73 10.72 24.15
CA ASP A 135 -36.56 9.31 23.82
C ASP A 135 -35.35 9.12 22.92
N ALA A 136 -34.73 7.94 22.97
CA ALA A 136 -33.64 7.55 22.08
C ALA A 136 -33.53 6.03 22.02
N GLN A 137 -33.26 5.50 20.83
CA GLN A 137 -33.13 4.05 20.63
C GLN A 137 -32.19 3.74 19.47
N ILE A 138 -31.40 2.66 19.63
CA ILE A 138 -30.61 2.04 18.56
C ILE A 138 -31.53 1.13 17.74
N LEU A 139 -31.52 1.30 16.42
CA LEU A 139 -32.33 0.54 15.47
C LEU A 139 -31.51 -0.51 14.71
N SER A 140 -30.19 -0.35 14.61
CA SER A 140 -29.29 -1.21 13.84
C SER A 140 -27.86 -1.16 14.42
N ASP A 141 -27.10 -2.23 14.23
CA ASP A 141 -25.65 -2.32 14.55
C ASP A 141 -24.76 -1.84 13.39
N GLU A 142 -25.34 -1.29 12.33
CA GLU A 142 -24.61 -0.68 11.21
C GLU A 142 -23.76 0.51 11.66
N LYS A 143 -22.68 0.77 10.91
CA LYS A 143 -21.75 1.84 11.22
C LYS A 143 -22.35 3.21 10.89
N PRO A 144 -22.37 4.18 11.84
CA PRO A 144 -22.88 5.52 11.58
C PRO A 144 -21.96 6.30 10.64
N MET A 145 -22.56 7.01 9.69
CA MET A 145 -21.87 7.80 8.70
C MET A 145 -21.25 9.05 9.32
N THR A 146 -19.95 9.24 9.09
CA THR A 146 -19.27 10.51 9.40
C THR A 146 -19.32 11.45 8.21
N TYR A 147 -19.23 12.75 8.48
CA TYR A 147 -19.15 13.77 7.44
C TYR A 147 -17.90 13.62 6.57
N GLU A 148 -16.79 13.16 7.16
CA GLU A 148 -15.58 12.84 6.42
C GLU A 148 -15.79 11.66 5.45
N TYR A 149 -16.46 10.61 5.89
CA TYR A 149 -16.81 9.48 5.01
C TYR A 149 -17.74 9.91 3.88
N TYR A 150 -18.73 10.75 4.16
CA TYR A 150 -19.63 11.31 3.15
C TYR A 150 -18.86 12.05 2.03
N HIS A 151 -17.88 12.88 2.39
CA HIS A 151 -17.06 13.60 1.41
C HIS A 151 -16.06 12.70 0.69
N LYS A 152 -15.27 11.91 1.43
CA LYS A 152 -14.15 11.14 0.87
C LYS A 152 -14.56 9.88 0.13
N VAL A 153 -15.63 9.23 0.58
CA VAL A 153 -16.03 7.90 0.07
C VAL A 153 -17.30 8.00 -0.78
N LYS A 154 -18.29 8.79 -0.35
CA LYS A 154 -19.56 8.95 -1.12
C LYS A 154 -19.51 10.09 -2.14
N GLY A 155 -18.42 10.87 -2.20
CA GLY A 155 -18.28 12.01 -3.11
C GLY A 155 -19.31 13.12 -2.88
N GLY A 156 -19.83 13.22 -1.65
CA GLY A 156 -20.87 14.17 -1.30
C GLY A 156 -20.36 15.61 -1.20
N VAL A 157 -21.20 16.58 -1.54
CA VAL A 157 -20.87 18.02 -1.45
C VAL A 157 -21.67 18.73 -0.37
N SER A 158 -21.07 19.76 0.21
CA SER A 158 -21.71 20.59 1.24
C SER A 158 -22.75 21.52 0.60
N PRO A 159 -24.04 21.48 0.98
CA PRO A 159 -24.98 22.50 0.52
C PRO A 159 -24.60 23.87 1.12
N LYS A 160 -24.91 24.96 0.42
CA LYS A 160 -24.61 26.34 0.86
C LYS A 160 -25.15 26.68 2.25
N THR A 161 -26.19 25.98 2.67
CA THR A 161 -26.85 26.14 3.97
C THR A 161 -26.22 25.29 5.08
N ALA A 162 -25.16 24.52 4.81
CA ALA A 162 -24.46 23.75 5.84
C ALA A 162 -23.48 24.64 6.63
N PRO A 163 -23.33 24.43 7.95
CA PRO A 163 -22.32 25.13 8.75
C PRO A 163 -20.88 24.93 8.27
N THR A 164 -20.63 23.85 7.53
CA THR A 164 -19.32 23.46 6.98
C THR A 164 -19.06 23.96 5.56
N TYR A 165 -20.00 24.70 4.95
CA TYR A 165 -19.82 25.21 3.58
C TYR A 165 -18.73 26.29 3.51
N SER A 166 -17.81 26.16 2.55
CA SER A 166 -16.79 27.16 2.23
C SER A 166 -16.67 27.41 0.73
N SER A 167 -17.00 28.63 0.30
CA SER A 167 -16.99 29.05 -1.11
C SER A 167 -15.65 28.95 -1.84
N LYS A 168 -14.52 28.91 -1.12
CA LYS A 168 -13.17 28.77 -1.70
C LYS A 168 -12.71 27.32 -1.76
N ILE A 169 -13.07 26.51 -0.76
CA ILE A 169 -12.64 25.11 -0.62
C ILE A 169 -13.59 24.17 -1.36
N ASP A 170 -14.90 24.37 -1.27
CA ASP A 170 -15.87 23.55 -1.99
C ASP A 170 -15.80 23.78 -3.53
N LYS A 171 -15.35 24.96 -3.98
CA LYS A 171 -15.03 25.22 -5.41
C LYS A 171 -13.74 24.53 -5.90
N ILE A 172 -12.84 24.16 -4.98
CA ILE A 172 -11.66 23.35 -5.30
C ILE A 172 -12.10 21.89 -5.45
N ASN A 173 -12.99 21.41 -4.58
CA ASN A 173 -13.58 20.07 -4.67
C ASN A 173 -14.50 19.90 -5.89
N GLU A 174 -15.24 20.93 -6.32
CA GLU A 174 -16.00 20.92 -7.60
C GLU A 174 -15.09 20.76 -8.83
N LYS A 175 -13.80 21.12 -8.74
CA LYS A 175 -12.80 20.92 -9.81
C LYS A 175 -12.06 19.58 -9.72
N GLU A 176 -12.24 18.83 -8.63
CA GLU A 176 -11.74 17.47 -8.44
C GLU A 176 -12.77 16.38 -8.82
N GLU A 177 -13.72 16.68 -9.71
CA GLU A 177 -14.29 15.63 -10.58
C GLU A 177 -13.23 15.18 -11.60
N LYS A 178 -12.13 14.57 -11.13
CA LYS A 178 -11.39 13.64 -11.99
C LYS A 178 -12.12 12.33 -11.94
N LYS A 179 -12.93 12.09 -12.97
CA LYS A 179 -13.37 10.75 -13.35
C LYS A 179 -12.11 9.88 -13.39
N MET A 180 -12.05 8.85 -12.53
CA MET A 180 -10.90 7.94 -12.52
C MET A 180 -10.82 7.29 -13.90
N ASP A 181 -9.73 7.53 -14.62
CA ASP A 181 -9.61 7.05 -15.99
C ASP A 181 -9.62 5.52 -16.02
N LYS A 182 -10.50 4.96 -16.87
CA LYS A 182 -10.50 3.52 -17.12
C LYS A 182 -9.26 3.20 -17.94
N TYR A 183 -8.50 2.21 -17.52
CA TYR A 183 -7.36 1.73 -18.29
C TYR A 183 -7.83 0.71 -19.33
N VAL A 184 -7.33 0.82 -20.56
CA VAL A 184 -7.55 -0.16 -21.62
C VAL A 184 -6.21 -0.78 -21.96
N CYS A 185 -6.10 -2.10 -21.84
CA CYS A 185 -4.91 -2.84 -22.23
C CYS A 185 -4.77 -2.84 -23.76
N ASP A 186 -3.73 -2.21 -24.28
CA ASP A 186 -3.47 -2.12 -25.73
C ASP A 186 -3.15 -3.48 -26.39
N VAL A 187 -2.90 -4.53 -25.58
CA VAL A 187 -2.54 -5.87 -26.07
C VAL A 187 -3.77 -6.78 -26.23
N CYS A 188 -4.67 -6.79 -25.25
CA CYS A 188 -5.82 -7.70 -25.23
C CYS A 188 -7.19 -7.01 -25.19
N GLY A 189 -7.23 -5.68 -25.06
CA GLY A 189 -8.46 -4.89 -24.99
C GLY A 189 -9.18 -4.96 -23.64
N TYR A 190 -8.58 -5.56 -22.60
CA TYR A 190 -9.14 -5.56 -21.25
C TYR A 190 -9.33 -4.13 -20.73
N VAL A 191 -10.50 -3.83 -20.18
CA VAL A 191 -10.82 -2.51 -19.62
C VAL A 191 -10.88 -2.62 -18.10
N TYR A 192 -9.88 -2.11 -17.41
CA TYR A 192 -9.92 -1.95 -15.95
C TYR A 192 -10.75 -0.73 -15.59
N ASP A 193 -11.73 -0.93 -14.71
CA ASP A 193 -12.64 0.10 -14.23
C ASP A 193 -12.36 0.37 -12.74
N PRO A 194 -11.66 1.47 -12.40
CA PRO A 194 -11.31 1.78 -11.02
C PRO A 194 -12.50 1.84 -10.06
N GLU A 195 -13.69 2.21 -10.56
CA GLU A 195 -14.92 2.26 -9.76
C GLU A 195 -15.39 0.85 -9.35
N LYS A 196 -15.04 -0.17 -10.14
CA LYS A 196 -15.39 -1.57 -9.87
C LYS A 196 -14.24 -2.34 -9.21
N GLY A 197 -13.01 -1.89 -9.36
CA GLY A 197 -11.83 -2.69 -9.03
C GLY A 197 -11.76 -3.95 -9.90
N ASP A 198 -11.09 -4.97 -9.39
CA ASP A 198 -10.98 -6.29 -10.03
C ASP A 198 -10.97 -7.36 -8.94
N SER A 199 -12.14 -7.93 -8.67
CA SER A 199 -12.32 -8.93 -7.60
C SER A 199 -11.54 -10.22 -7.84
N ASP A 200 -11.33 -10.58 -9.10
CA ASP A 200 -10.63 -11.81 -9.48
C ASP A 200 -9.13 -11.68 -9.19
N ASN A 201 -8.60 -10.45 -9.26
CA ASN A 201 -7.23 -10.11 -8.93
C ASN A 201 -7.06 -9.45 -7.54
N GLY A 202 -8.11 -9.42 -6.71
CA GLY A 202 -8.06 -8.90 -5.34
C GLY A 202 -7.97 -7.37 -5.21
N ILE A 203 -8.26 -6.63 -6.28
CA ILE A 203 -8.19 -5.18 -6.36
C ILE A 203 -9.53 -4.60 -5.93
N LYS A 204 -9.53 -3.76 -4.89
CA LYS A 204 -10.76 -3.18 -4.34
C LYS A 204 -11.34 -2.09 -5.27
N PRO A 205 -12.67 -1.93 -5.30
CA PRO A 205 -13.33 -0.76 -5.87
C PRO A 205 -12.74 0.54 -5.28
N GLY A 206 -12.51 1.54 -6.13
CA GLY A 206 -11.90 2.82 -5.76
C GLY A 206 -10.37 2.87 -5.91
N THR A 207 -9.73 1.79 -6.35
CA THR A 207 -8.29 1.78 -6.66
C THR A 207 -8.07 2.31 -8.08
N THR A 208 -7.43 3.49 -8.25
CA THR A 208 -7.04 4.00 -9.60
C THR A 208 -6.09 3.01 -10.26
N PHE A 209 -6.01 2.98 -11.60
CA PHE A 209 -5.10 2.06 -12.29
C PHE A 209 -3.65 2.23 -11.82
N GLU A 210 -3.22 3.46 -11.55
CA GLU A 210 -1.89 3.79 -11.02
C GLU A 210 -1.66 3.34 -9.57
N ASN A 211 -2.75 3.13 -8.82
CA ASN A 211 -2.75 2.67 -7.43
C ASN A 211 -3.11 1.18 -7.29
N ILE A 212 -3.45 0.51 -8.39
CA ILE A 212 -3.32 -0.95 -8.44
C ILE A 212 -1.86 -1.18 -8.13
N SER A 213 -1.57 -1.99 -7.12
CA SER A 213 -0.19 -2.33 -6.79
C SER A 213 0.40 -3.15 -7.95
N ASP A 214 0.83 -2.46 -8.99
CA ASP A 214 1.60 -2.98 -10.10
C ASP A 214 3.09 -2.69 -9.84
N GLU A 215 3.49 -2.89 -8.60
CA GLU A 215 4.89 -2.82 -8.20
C GLU A 215 5.39 -4.26 -8.08
N TYR A 216 5.94 -4.73 -9.21
CA TYR A 216 6.90 -5.84 -9.27
C TYR A 216 6.44 -7.23 -8.76
N GLY A 217 5.15 -7.40 -8.45
CA GLY A 217 4.61 -8.63 -7.86
C GLY A 217 4.93 -8.80 -6.36
N TYR A 218 5.33 -7.74 -5.65
CA TYR A 218 5.60 -7.79 -4.21
C TYR A 218 5.15 -6.53 -3.44
N LEU A 219 4.82 -6.66 -2.14
CA LEU A 219 4.23 -5.57 -1.34
C LEU A 219 5.27 -4.59 -0.79
N THR A 220 4.97 -3.29 -0.85
CA THR A 220 5.72 -2.19 -0.23
C THR A 220 4.94 -1.61 0.96
N ASN A 221 4.86 -2.36 2.07
CA ASN A 221 4.01 -2.03 3.23
C ASN A 221 4.30 -0.65 3.86
N ARG A 222 5.54 -0.17 3.76
CA ARG A 222 5.95 1.16 4.26
C ARG A 222 6.09 2.19 3.14
N GLY A 223 5.53 1.93 1.96
CA GLY A 223 5.74 2.74 0.76
C GLY A 223 7.19 2.66 0.25
N THR A 224 7.54 3.56 -0.66
CA THR A 224 8.90 3.70 -1.21
C THR A 224 9.22 5.17 -1.50
N THR A 225 10.46 5.47 -1.85
CA THR A 225 10.86 6.73 -2.48
C THR A 225 11.48 6.46 -3.84
N TYR A 226 11.55 7.51 -4.68
CA TYR A 226 12.32 7.51 -5.92
C TYR A 226 13.35 8.63 -5.79
N ASN A 227 14.59 8.22 -5.55
CA ASN A 227 15.68 9.12 -5.24
C ASN A 227 16.39 9.51 -6.54
N SER A 228 16.49 10.82 -6.77
CA SER A 228 17.29 11.41 -7.83
C SER A 228 18.26 12.42 -7.21
N TYR A 229 19.49 12.49 -7.71
CA TYR A 229 20.55 13.27 -7.08
C TYR A 229 21.02 14.40 -8.00
N LEU A 230 21.01 15.63 -7.51
CA LEU A 230 21.47 16.81 -8.26
C LEU A 230 22.86 17.23 -7.78
N ILE A 231 23.86 17.15 -8.66
CA ILE A 231 25.25 17.54 -8.40
C ILE A 231 25.51 18.91 -9.03
N ILE A 232 25.78 19.90 -8.19
CA ILE A 232 26.10 21.27 -8.61
C ILE A 232 27.61 21.43 -8.75
N ASP A 233 28.05 21.64 -9.99
CA ASP A 233 29.43 21.92 -10.34
C ASP A 233 29.47 22.80 -11.60
N LYS A 234 30.64 22.95 -12.25
CA LYS A 234 30.76 23.67 -13.53
C LYS A 234 29.83 23.08 -14.60
N LYS A 235 29.61 21.77 -14.56
CA LYS A 235 28.62 21.03 -15.33
C LYS A 235 27.59 20.41 -14.41
N ILE A 236 26.38 20.95 -14.44
CA ILE A 236 25.31 20.52 -13.54
C ILE A 236 24.81 19.16 -13.99
N THR A 237 24.81 18.19 -13.08
CA THR A 237 24.49 16.80 -13.39
C THR A 237 23.32 16.32 -12.54
N LEU A 238 22.29 15.81 -13.19
CA LEU A 238 21.20 15.08 -12.55
C LEU A 238 21.47 13.58 -12.70
N VAL A 239 21.55 12.84 -11.59
CA VAL A 239 21.72 11.38 -11.57
C VAL A 239 20.39 10.72 -11.24
N ASP A 240 19.93 9.93 -12.20
CA ASP A 240 18.61 9.32 -12.30
C ASP A 240 17.45 10.35 -12.25
N THR A 241 16.25 9.91 -12.62
CA THR A 241 15.03 10.70 -12.49
C THR A 241 14.01 9.92 -11.65
N VAL A 242 12.73 10.27 -11.74
CA VAL A 242 11.66 9.65 -10.96
C VAL A 242 10.56 9.11 -11.87
N LYS A 243 9.63 8.34 -11.29
CA LYS A 243 8.36 7.96 -11.95
C LYS A 243 7.70 9.19 -12.59
N HIS A 244 7.15 8.99 -13.78
CA HIS A 244 6.60 10.07 -14.61
C HIS A 244 5.55 10.96 -13.91
N TYR A 245 4.83 10.42 -12.91
CA TYR A 245 3.83 11.13 -12.12
C TYR A 245 4.41 11.90 -10.93
N LEU A 246 5.67 11.66 -10.56
CA LEU A 246 6.42 12.43 -9.54
C LEU A 246 7.30 13.52 -10.14
N PHE A 247 7.25 13.68 -11.48
CA PHE A 247 8.06 14.67 -12.20
C PHE A 247 7.93 16.08 -11.63
N ASP A 248 6.71 16.53 -11.34
CA ASP A 248 6.47 17.91 -10.87
C ASP A 248 7.07 18.15 -9.49
N GLU A 249 7.07 17.14 -8.61
CA GLU A 249 7.71 17.20 -7.29
C GLU A 249 9.24 17.30 -7.42
N MET A 250 9.84 16.45 -8.27
CA MET A 250 11.27 16.49 -8.55
C MET A 250 11.67 17.86 -9.14
N LEU A 251 10.92 18.33 -10.15
CA LEU A 251 11.19 19.60 -10.82
C LEU A 251 11.08 20.78 -9.86
N SER A 252 10.07 20.81 -8.98
CA SER A 252 9.92 21.85 -7.95
C SER A 252 11.15 21.91 -7.05
N ARG A 253 11.63 20.76 -6.55
CA ARG A 253 12.81 20.68 -5.69
C ARG A 253 14.10 21.11 -6.39
N ILE A 254 14.29 20.74 -7.66
CA ILE A 254 15.42 21.20 -8.46
C ILE A 254 15.35 22.73 -8.64
N SER A 255 14.16 23.27 -8.92
CA SER A 255 13.94 24.70 -9.17
C SER A 255 14.20 25.59 -7.96
N GLU A 256 14.14 25.04 -6.74
CA GLU A 256 14.52 25.74 -5.51
C GLU A 256 16.04 25.95 -5.39
N ILE A 257 16.85 25.12 -6.06
CA ILE A 257 18.31 25.13 -5.98
C ILE A 257 18.93 25.85 -7.19
N ILE A 258 18.43 25.55 -8.39
CA ILE A 258 18.93 26.09 -9.67
C ILE A 258 17.79 26.31 -10.67
N ASP A 259 18.08 27.05 -11.73
CA ASP A 259 17.28 27.00 -12.96
C ASP A 259 17.48 25.62 -13.64
N PRO A 260 16.42 24.77 -13.77
CA PRO A 260 16.56 23.42 -14.31
C PRO A 260 17.03 23.37 -15.76
N SER A 261 16.84 24.45 -16.53
CA SER A 261 17.33 24.53 -17.92
C SER A 261 18.86 24.52 -18.02
N LYS A 262 19.56 24.77 -16.90
CA LYS A 262 21.03 24.76 -16.81
C LYS A 262 21.63 23.38 -16.58
N ILE A 263 20.83 22.33 -16.44
CA ILE A 263 21.34 20.96 -16.33
C ILE A 263 22.08 20.59 -17.62
N ASP A 264 23.37 20.25 -17.49
CA ASP A 264 24.24 19.85 -18.60
C ASP A 264 24.18 18.35 -18.87
N TYR A 265 24.03 17.54 -17.82
CA TYR A 265 24.07 16.08 -17.89
C TYR A 265 22.90 15.43 -17.15
N ILE A 266 22.33 14.39 -17.74
CA ILE A 266 21.40 13.47 -17.07
C ILE A 266 22.03 12.08 -17.11
N VAL A 267 22.51 11.58 -15.97
CA VAL A 267 23.01 10.21 -15.84
C VAL A 267 21.81 9.29 -15.62
N SER A 268 21.67 8.25 -16.45
CA SER A 268 20.69 7.18 -16.26
C SER A 268 21.46 5.90 -15.97
N ASN A 269 21.62 5.62 -14.67
CA ASN A 269 22.25 4.40 -14.17
C ASN A 269 21.44 3.17 -14.51
N HIS A 270 20.12 3.33 -14.54
CA HIS A 270 19.17 2.29 -14.85
C HIS A 270 18.02 2.83 -15.71
N VAL A 271 17.55 2.01 -16.66
CA VAL A 271 16.50 2.39 -17.62
C VAL A 271 15.08 2.08 -17.18
N GLU A 272 14.90 1.35 -16.07
CA GLU A 272 13.55 1.06 -15.58
C GLU A 272 12.77 2.36 -15.33
N MET A 273 11.47 2.32 -15.62
CA MET A 273 10.65 3.53 -15.81
C MET A 273 10.32 4.26 -14.51
N ASP A 274 10.66 3.67 -13.37
CA ASP A 274 10.58 4.33 -12.08
C ASP A 274 11.78 5.24 -11.78
N HIS A 275 12.89 5.04 -12.49
CA HIS A 275 14.06 5.93 -12.48
C HIS A 275 14.24 6.72 -13.77
N SER A 276 13.79 6.18 -14.91
CA SER A 276 13.93 6.82 -16.21
C SER A 276 12.68 7.58 -16.65
N GLY A 277 11.54 7.36 -15.98
CA GLY A 277 10.20 7.76 -16.41
C GLY A 277 10.02 9.26 -16.70
N SER A 278 10.87 10.09 -16.11
CA SER A 278 10.83 11.54 -16.23
C SER A 278 11.89 12.13 -17.16
N ILE A 279 12.79 11.33 -17.74
CA ILE A 279 13.85 11.82 -18.63
C ILE A 279 13.28 12.61 -19.82
N SER A 280 12.21 12.10 -20.46
CA SER A 280 11.62 12.81 -21.61
C SER A 280 11.10 14.19 -21.26
N LYS A 281 10.45 14.35 -20.09
CA LYS A 281 9.93 15.65 -19.63
C LYS A 281 11.06 16.57 -19.21
N MET A 282 12.11 16.04 -18.59
CA MET A 282 13.28 16.82 -18.20
C MET A 282 13.97 17.42 -19.44
N LEU A 283 14.10 16.65 -20.53
CA LEU A 283 14.70 17.14 -21.78
C LEU A 283 13.84 18.17 -22.53
N GLU A 284 12.56 18.32 -22.21
CA GLU A 284 11.76 19.45 -22.71
C GLU A 284 12.19 20.77 -22.03
N ILE A 285 12.74 20.70 -20.81
CA ILE A 285 13.19 21.84 -20.01
C ILE A 285 14.68 22.11 -20.23
N CYS A 286 15.52 21.08 -20.29
CA CYS A 286 16.95 21.17 -20.60
C CYS A 286 17.30 20.44 -21.91
N PRO A 287 16.85 20.95 -23.08
CA PRO A 287 17.00 20.26 -24.36
C PRO A 287 18.46 20.06 -24.82
N ASN A 288 19.40 20.80 -24.23
CA ASN A 288 20.82 20.68 -24.51
C ASN A 288 21.54 19.66 -23.60
N ALA A 289 20.86 19.11 -22.59
CA ALA A 289 21.45 18.15 -21.68
C ALA A 289 21.85 16.88 -22.43
N LYS A 290 23.02 16.33 -22.08
CA LYS A 290 23.48 15.05 -22.61
C LYS A 290 23.13 13.92 -21.65
N ILE A 291 22.59 12.82 -22.18
CA ILE A 291 22.24 11.64 -21.40
C ILE A 291 23.45 10.72 -21.31
N ILE A 292 23.91 10.44 -20.10
CA ILE A 292 25.02 9.53 -19.83
C ILE A 292 24.44 8.18 -19.40
N THR A 293 24.78 7.09 -20.08
CA THR A 293 24.22 5.76 -19.76
C THR A 293 25.13 4.63 -20.24
N SER A 294 24.85 3.40 -19.79
CA SER A 294 25.63 2.22 -20.18
C SER A 294 25.39 1.80 -21.63
N THR A 295 26.21 0.86 -22.13
CA THR A 295 26.07 0.32 -23.49
C THR A 295 24.72 -0.37 -23.72
N ARG A 296 24.14 -0.94 -22.66
CA ARG A 296 22.81 -1.56 -22.70
C ARG A 296 21.72 -0.54 -22.38
N GLY A 297 22.02 0.46 -21.55
CA GLY A 297 21.09 1.53 -21.18
C GLY A 297 20.61 2.34 -22.38
N ILE A 298 21.51 2.71 -23.31
CA ILE A 298 21.10 3.41 -24.54
C ILE A 298 20.09 2.60 -25.37
N LYS A 299 20.24 1.27 -25.44
CA LYS A 299 19.29 0.41 -26.17
C LYS A 299 17.93 0.37 -25.46
N GLY A 300 17.94 0.29 -24.13
CA GLY A 300 16.74 0.34 -23.29
C GLY A 300 15.98 1.65 -23.44
N LEU A 301 16.65 2.79 -23.24
CA LEU A 301 16.05 4.12 -23.35
C LEU A 301 15.47 4.38 -24.75
N LYS A 302 16.22 4.06 -25.81
CA LYS A 302 15.70 4.16 -27.19
C LYS A 302 14.47 3.30 -27.40
N ARG A 303 14.39 2.13 -26.76
CA ARG A 303 13.23 1.23 -26.90
C ARG A 303 12.01 1.73 -26.12
N HIS A 304 12.18 2.20 -24.89
CA HIS A 304 11.10 2.75 -24.08
C HIS A 304 10.51 4.02 -24.70
N TYR A 305 11.37 4.97 -25.08
CA TYR A 305 10.94 6.30 -25.49
C TYR A 305 10.79 6.46 -27.00
N LYS A 306 11.41 5.59 -27.81
CA LYS A 306 11.42 5.69 -29.29
C LYS A 306 11.90 7.06 -29.78
N LYS A 307 12.82 7.68 -29.03
CA LYS A 307 13.41 9.00 -29.31
C LYS A 307 14.93 8.87 -29.48
N GLU A 308 15.48 9.72 -30.33
CA GLU A 308 16.92 9.90 -30.50
C GLU A 308 17.34 11.19 -29.78
N TRP A 309 17.93 11.02 -28.61
CA TRP A 309 18.47 12.11 -27.79
C TRP A 309 19.99 12.22 -27.93
N ASN A 310 20.58 13.25 -27.32
CA ASN A 310 22.01 13.41 -27.24
C ASN A 310 22.59 12.46 -26.17
N PHE A 311 23.08 11.29 -26.58
CA PHE A 311 23.63 10.28 -25.68
C PHE A 311 25.15 10.30 -25.64
N GLU A 312 25.72 9.98 -24.49
CA GLU A 312 27.10 9.55 -24.31
C GLU A 312 27.12 8.22 -23.55
N VAL A 313 27.71 7.22 -24.18
CA VAL A 313 27.76 5.86 -23.66
C VAL A 313 29.04 5.68 -22.88
N VAL A 314 28.92 5.21 -21.64
CA VAL A 314 30.03 4.90 -20.74
C VAL A 314 30.13 3.41 -20.46
N LYS A 315 31.33 2.97 -20.09
CA LYS A 315 31.68 1.60 -19.70
C LYS A 315 32.42 1.62 -18.35
N SER A 316 32.61 0.45 -17.75
CA SER A 316 33.41 0.33 -16.53
C SER A 316 34.82 0.93 -16.71
N GLY A 317 35.17 1.86 -15.82
CA GLY A 317 36.45 2.57 -15.84
C GLY A 317 36.44 3.90 -16.60
N ASP A 318 35.37 4.21 -17.34
CA ASP A 318 35.20 5.53 -17.94
C ASP A 318 34.93 6.58 -16.83
N THR A 319 35.31 7.82 -17.13
CA THR A 319 35.13 8.96 -16.22
C THR A 319 34.56 10.17 -16.95
N LEU A 320 33.82 11.00 -16.22
CA LEU A 320 33.26 12.27 -16.69
C LEU A 320 33.61 13.38 -15.71
N ASN A 321 34.52 14.26 -16.10
CA ASN A 321 34.84 15.45 -15.31
C ASN A 321 33.73 16.51 -15.49
N ILE A 322 33.10 16.88 -14.38
CA ILE A 322 32.00 17.87 -14.34
C ILE A 322 32.44 19.21 -13.75
N GLY A 323 33.73 19.39 -13.46
CA GLY A 323 34.30 20.59 -12.87
C GLY A 323 35.29 20.26 -11.75
N LYS A 324 34.89 20.52 -10.51
CA LYS A 324 35.66 20.13 -9.32
C LYS A 324 35.57 18.63 -9.05
N ARG A 325 34.48 17.99 -9.48
CA ARG A 325 34.22 16.56 -9.34
C ARG A 325 34.45 15.80 -10.63
N THR A 326 34.81 14.53 -10.48
CA THR A 326 34.89 13.56 -11.56
C THR A 326 33.98 12.38 -11.24
N LEU A 327 33.06 12.04 -12.15
CA LEU A 327 32.18 10.89 -11.99
C LEU A 327 32.82 9.67 -12.64
N HIS A 328 32.88 8.57 -11.90
CA HIS A 328 33.39 7.28 -12.34
C HIS A 328 32.21 6.33 -12.56
N PHE A 329 32.25 5.55 -13.65
CA PHE A 329 31.19 4.61 -13.97
C PHE A 329 31.67 3.17 -13.86
N VAL A 330 30.85 2.30 -13.28
CA VAL A 330 31.09 0.86 -13.18
C VAL A 330 29.80 0.12 -13.57
N GLU A 331 29.86 -0.70 -14.63
CA GLU A 331 28.72 -1.54 -15.03
C GLU A 331 28.56 -2.72 -14.06
N ILE A 332 27.34 -2.94 -13.58
CA ILE A 332 26.95 -4.02 -12.66
C ILE A 332 25.78 -4.84 -13.27
N PRO A 333 25.99 -5.47 -14.45
CA PRO A 333 24.90 -6.07 -15.20
C PRO A 333 24.22 -7.20 -14.42
N MET A 334 22.89 -7.24 -14.52
CA MET A 334 21.99 -8.13 -13.79
C MET A 334 21.94 -7.86 -12.28
N VAL A 335 22.29 -6.65 -11.84
CA VAL A 335 22.03 -6.16 -10.47
C VAL A 335 21.10 -4.93 -10.54
N HIS A 336 19.82 -5.09 -10.89
CA HIS A 336 19.12 -6.34 -11.25
C HIS A 336 18.81 -6.48 -12.75
N TRP A 337 19.07 -5.46 -13.59
CA TRP A 337 18.81 -5.52 -15.03
C TRP A 337 20.08 -5.53 -15.88
N PRO A 338 20.00 -5.92 -17.16
CA PRO A 338 21.15 -5.96 -18.05
C PRO A 338 21.95 -4.65 -18.14
N ASP A 339 21.30 -3.50 -18.01
CA ASP A 339 21.85 -2.15 -18.20
C ASP A 339 22.42 -1.48 -16.95
N SER A 340 22.16 -2.04 -15.76
CA SER A 340 22.53 -1.44 -14.49
C SER A 340 24.02 -1.06 -14.44
N MET A 341 24.28 0.18 -14.06
CA MET A 341 25.59 0.72 -13.74
C MET A 341 25.52 1.56 -12.46
N VAL A 342 26.66 1.78 -11.82
CA VAL A 342 26.77 2.69 -10.68
C VAL A 342 27.59 3.92 -11.07
N THR A 343 27.29 5.04 -10.43
CA THR A 343 28.06 6.27 -10.51
C THR A 343 28.78 6.50 -9.19
N TYR A 344 30.08 6.78 -9.23
CA TYR A 344 30.89 7.08 -8.05
C TYR A 344 31.57 8.45 -8.19
N SER A 345 31.51 9.28 -7.15
CA SER A 345 32.29 10.52 -7.06
C SER A 345 33.39 10.34 -6.01
N PRO A 346 34.68 10.25 -6.41
CA PRO A 346 35.78 10.13 -5.47
C PRO A 346 35.95 11.35 -4.56
N GLU A 347 35.69 12.55 -5.06
CA GLU A 347 35.87 13.78 -4.29
C GLU A 347 34.86 13.90 -3.15
N ASP A 348 33.66 13.33 -3.30
CA ASP A 348 32.65 13.26 -2.25
C ASP A 348 32.61 11.89 -1.54
N LYS A 349 33.42 10.92 -1.99
CA LYS A 349 33.38 9.51 -1.54
C LYS A 349 31.95 8.91 -1.58
N LEU A 350 31.22 9.27 -2.63
CA LEU A 350 29.79 8.99 -2.79
C LEU A 350 29.56 7.95 -3.88
N LEU A 351 28.93 6.83 -3.52
CA LEU A 351 28.41 5.84 -4.45
C LEU A 351 26.91 6.08 -4.68
N ILE A 352 26.50 6.17 -5.94
CA ILE A 352 25.10 6.26 -6.38
C ILE A 352 24.81 4.99 -7.19
N PRO A 353 24.39 3.90 -6.53
CA PRO A 353 24.33 2.57 -7.13
C PRO A 353 22.98 2.25 -7.81
N ASN A 354 22.07 3.23 -7.88
CA ASN A 354 20.68 3.02 -8.26
C ASN A 354 20.03 1.96 -7.32
N ASP A 355 19.44 0.88 -7.85
CA ASP A 355 18.71 -0.12 -7.06
C ASP A 355 19.54 -0.90 -6.04
N ALA A 356 20.83 -1.10 -6.30
CA ALA A 356 21.67 -1.83 -5.37
C ALA A 356 21.74 -1.10 -4.03
N PHE A 357 21.64 -1.85 -2.93
CA PHE A 357 21.50 -1.34 -1.56
C PHE A 357 20.20 -0.56 -1.28
N GLY A 358 19.20 -0.61 -2.18
CA GLY A 358 17.89 -0.01 -1.99
C GLY A 358 17.04 -0.69 -0.91
N GLN A 359 16.04 0.05 -0.43
CA GLN A 359 14.95 -0.47 0.39
C GLN A 359 13.65 0.28 0.09
N HIS A 360 12.53 -0.43 0.11
CA HIS A 360 11.21 0.20 -0.03
C HIS A 360 10.71 0.69 1.33
N ILE A 361 11.04 1.93 1.64
CA ILE A 361 10.53 2.65 2.80
C ILE A 361 10.28 4.12 2.43
N ALA A 362 9.07 4.60 2.66
CA ALA A 362 8.75 6.02 2.59
C ALA A 362 8.96 6.64 3.98
N SER A 363 9.80 7.67 4.06
CA SER A 363 10.09 8.39 5.30
C SER A 363 10.34 9.87 5.03
N ASN A 364 10.10 10.74 6.01
CA ASN A 364 10.59 12.11 5.97
C ASN A 364 12.09 12.20 6.31
N LEU A 365 12.63 11.19 6.98
CA LEU A 365 14.07 11.00 7.24
C LEU A 365 14.78 10.52 5.97
N ARG A 366 16.10 10.72 5.89
CA ARG A 366 16.88 10.49 4.66
C ARG A 366 18.16 9.69 4.86
N PHE A 367 18.69 9.61 6.08
CA PHE A 367 19.94 8.93 6.38
C PHE A 367 19.74 7.76 7.34
N ASP A 368 20.63 6.77 7.25
CA ASP A 368 20.52 5.52 7.97
C ASP A 368 20.67 5.67 9.48
N ASP A 369 21.35 6.69 9.98
CA ASP A 369 21.47 7.01 11.41
C ASP A 369 20.15 7.47 12.05
N GLU A 370 19.20 7.94 11.23
CA GLU A 370 17.90 8.44 11.69
C GLU A 370 16.87 7.32 11.90
N ILE A 371 17.13 6.11 11.37
CA ILE A 371 16.22 4.95 11.47
C ILE A 371 16.90 3.76 12.16
N GLU A 372 16.12 3.07 12.98
CA GLU A 372 16.56 1.86 13.69
C GLU A 372 16.99 0.77 12.70
N TRP A 373 18.09 0.08 13.00
CA TRP A 373 18.72 -0.89 12.10
C TRP A 373 17.82 -2.07 11.75
N GLY A 374 17.08 -2.62 12.72
CA GLY A 374 16.13 -3.71 12.49
C GLY A 374 15.10 -3.37 11.43
N ILE A 375 14.57 -2.15 11.42
CA ILE A 375 13.65 -1.66 10.38
C ILE A 375 14.34 -1.61 9.02
N LEU A 376 15.52 -0.97 8.94
CA LEU A 376 16.25 -0.84 7.67
C LEU A 376 16.65 -2.20 7.11
N LYS A 377 17.13 -3.09 7.97
CA LYS A 377 17.52 -4.45 7.61
C LYS A 377 16.33 -5.27 7.13
N GLU A 378 15.16 -5.13 7.76
CA GLU A 378 13.94 -5.82 7.34
C GLU A 378 13.53 -5.41 5.91
N GLU A 379 13.44 -4.11 5.63
CA GLU A 379 13.04 -3.62 4.31
C GLU A 379 14.11 -3.91 3.24
N ALA A 380 15.41 -3.82 3.59
CA ALA A 380 16.49 -4.19 2.67
C ALA A 380 16.51 -5.70 2.37
N ALA A 381 16.28 -6.54 3.39
CA ALA A 381 16.17 -7.98 3.20
C ALA A 381 14.96 -8.34 2.31
N LYS A 382 13.84 -7.64 2.50
CA LYS A 382 12.65 -7.81 1.68
C LYS A 382 12.87 -7.37 0.24
N TYR A 383 13.50 -6.22 0.02
CA TYR A 383 13.91 -5.72 -1.28
C TYR A 383 14.81 -6.74 -2.00
N TYR A 384 15.89 -7.18 -1.32
CA TYR A 384 16.83 -8.14 -1.88
C TYR A 384 16.16 -9.48 -2.24
N ALA A 385 15.35 -10.03 -1.33
CA ALA A 385 14.74 -11.35 -1.51
C ALA A 385 13.80 -11.41 -2.71
N ASN A 386 13.09 -10.33 -3.01
CA ASN A 386 12.04 -10.28 -4.03
C ASN A 386 12.52 -9.79 -5.40
N ILE A 387 13.72 -9.20 -5.48
CA ILE A 387 14.25 -8.59 -6.72
C ILE A 387 15.58 -9.21 -7.11
N VAL A 388 16.53 -9.23 -6.17
CA VAL A 388 17.96 -9.42 -6.45
C VAL A 388 18.43 -10.85 -6.22
N MET A 389 17.77 -11.61 -5.34
CA MET A 389 18.12 -12.99 -4.98
C MET A 389 18.52 -13.94 -6.14
N PRO A 390 17.86 -13.97 -7.31
CA PRO A 390 18.26 -14.84 -8.41
C PRO A 390 19.65 -14.52 -9.00
N TYR A 391 20.20 -13.33 -8.69
CA TYR A 391 21.45 -12.80 -9.23
C TYR A 391 22.61 -12.75 -8.21
N GLY A 392 22.55 -13.57 -7.15
CA GLY A 392 23.57 -13.56 -6.09
C GLY A 392 25.04 -13.60 -6.56
N SER A 393 25.38 -14.39 -7.59
CA SER A 393 26.76 -14.41 -8.09
C SER A 393 27.16 -13.15 -8.86
N GLN A 394 26.20 -12.43 -9.45
CA GLN A 394 26.43 -11.11 -10.05
C GLN A 394 26.55 -10.04 -8.97
N VAL A 395 25.78 -10.15 -7.88
CA VAL A 395 25.93 -9.28 -6.72
C VAL A 395 27.32 -9.41 -6.10
N GLU A 396 27.83 -10.63 -5.86
CA GLU A 396 29.18 -10.82 -5.33
C GLU A 396 30.24 -10.14 -6.21
N LYS A 397 30.17 -10.35 -7.52
CA LYS A 397 31.06 -9.69 -8.48
C LYS A 397 30.91 -8.17 -8.49
N ALA A 398 29.70 -7.65 -8.34
CA ALA A 398 29.44 -6.22 -8.30
C ALA A 398 30.05 -5.60 -7.03
N ILE A 399 29.89 -6.24 -5.87
CA ILE A 399 30.51 -5.79 -4.61
C ILE A 399 32.04 -5.84 -4.72
N ASP A 400 32.61 -6.89 -5.30
CA ASP A 400 34.05 -7.00 -5.52
C ASP A 400 34.58 -5.95 -6.53
N ALA A 401 33.78 -5.58 -7.53
CA ALA A 401 34.16 -4.55 -8.51
C ALA A 401 34.24 -3.14 -7.90
N ILE A 402 33.57 -2.90 -6.77
CA ILE A 402 33.55 -1.61 -6.08
C ILE A 402 34.30 -1.64 -4.74
N SER A 403 34.94 -2.76 -4.38
CA SER A 403 35.53 -2.94 -3.04
C SER A 403 36.74 -2.04 -2.77
N ASP A 404 37.43 -1.61 -3.83
CA ASP A 404 38.62 -0.76 -3.74
C ASP A 404 38.26 0.74 -3.73
N LEU A 405 36.97 1.09 -3.84
CA LEU A 405 36.50 2.47 -3.77
C LEU A 405 36.44 2.94 -2.31
N ASP A 406 36.88 4.18 -2.06
CA ASP A 406 36.80 4.84 -0.76
C ASP A 406 35.40 5.45 -0.58
N ILE A 407 34.49 4.72 0.07
CA ILE A 407 33.07 5.06 0.15
C ILE A 407 32.69 5.48 1.57
N ASP A 408 32.29 6.75 1.73
CA ASP A 408 31.70 7.29 2.97
C ASP A 408 30.16 7.37 2.90
N MET A 409 29.57 7.23 1.71
CA MET A 409 28.12 7.31 1.50
C MET A 409 27.64 6.44 0.33
N ILE A 410 26.54 5.71 0.53
CA ILE A 410 25.81 4.99 -0.53
C ILE A 410 24.40 5.57 -0.64
N ALA A 411 24.06 6.11 -1.81
CA ALA A 411 22.81 6.82 -2.06
C ALA A 411 21.97 6.08 -3.12
N PRO A 412 21.16 5.07 -2.73
CA PRO A 412 20.39 4.22 -3.65
C PRO A 412 19.20 4.97 -4.28
N SER A 413 18.58 4.37 -5.29
CA SER A 413 17.39 4.90 -5.98
C SER A 413 16.11 4.78 -5.13
N HIS A 414 16.11 3.93 -4.11
CA HIS A 414 14.98 3.71 -3.22
C HIS A 414 15.36 3.79 -1.74
N GLY A 415 14.52 4.50 -0.98
CA GLY A 415 14.58 4.57 0.48
C GLY A 415 15.68 5.49 1.00
N ILE A 416 16.31 5.07 2.09
CA ILE A 416 17.29 5.78 2.90
C ILE A 416 18.71 5.69 2.33
N ILE A 417 19.49 6.76 2.56
CA ILE A 417 20.92 6.86 2.21
C ILE A 417 21.77 6.27 3.33
N TRP A 418 22.74 5.43 2.98
CA TRP A 418 23.66 4.80 3.94
C TRP A 418 24.89 5.68 4.19
N LYS A 419 25.23 5.91 5.45
CA LYS A 419 26.45 6.58 5.90
C LYS A 419 27.12 5.83 7.04
N GLU A 420 26.38 5.61 8.13
CA GLU A 420 26.94 5.01 9.35
C GLU A 420 26.93 3.47 9.32
N LYS A 421 26.01 2.87 8.56
CA LYS A 421 25.74 1.43 8.55
C LYS A 421 26.18 0.74 7.25
N ILE A 422 27.07 1.37 6.47
CA ILE A 422 27.57 0.85 5.18
C ILE A 422 28.15 -0.55 5.32
N SER A 423 29.03 -0.78 6.29
CA SER A 423 29.63 -2.10 6.52
C SER A 423 28.57 -3.16 6.82
N GLN A 424 27.58 -2.82 7.65
CA GLN A 424 26.50 -3.74 8.04
C GLN A 424 25.64 -4.15 6.85
N ILE A 425 25.25 -3.20 5.98
CA ILE A 425 24.43 -3.53 4.81
C ILE A 425 25.22 -4.30 3.74
N VAL A 426 26.50 -3.98 3.55
CA VAL A 426 27.38 -4.73 2.64
C VAL A 426 27.58 -6.18 3.11
N ASP A 427 27.76 -6.39 4.42
CA ASP A 427 27.88 -7.73 5.01
C ASP A 427 26.58 -8.54 4.82
N GLU A 428 25.42 -7.92 5.03
CA GLU A 428 24.12 -8.58 4.77
C GLU A 428 23.93 -8.90 3.28
N TYR A 429 24.28 -8.00 2.36
CA TYR A 429 24.26 -8.28 0.92
C TYR A 429 25.16 -9.45 0.55
N ARG A 430 26.39 -9.54 1.08
CA ARG A 430 27.29 -10.71 0.85
C ARG A 430 26.69 -12.00 1.42
N LYS A 431 26.09 -11.94 2.61
CA LYS A 431 25.39 -13.08 3.22
C LYS A 431 24.23 -13.56 2.34
N TRP A 432 23.40 -12.64 1.83
CA TRP A 432 22.26 -12.98 0.98
C TRP A 432 22.69 -13.47 -0.41
N ALA A 433 23.72 -12.85 -1.01
CA ALA A 433 24.27 -13.21 -2.31
C ALA A 433 24.91 -14.60 -2.35
N SER A 434 25.56 -15.00 -1.25
CA SER A 434 26.10 -16.35 -1.06
C SER A 434 25.03 -17.39 -0.68
N TYR A 435 23.76 -17.00 -0.57
CA TYR A 435 22.64 -17.84 -0.09
C TYR A 435 22.87 -18.42 1.31
N THR A 436 23.69 -17.74 2.12
CA THR A 436 23.96 -18.13 3.51
C THR A 436 22.68 -17.98 4.33
N SER A 437 22.20 -19.10 4.85
CA SER A 437 20.94 -19.17 5.59
C SER A 437 21.21 -19.28 7.09
N GLU A 438 20.26 -18.82 7.89
CA GLU A 438 20.30 -18.94 9.35
C GLU A 438 19.84 -20.33 9.80
N ASN A 439 20.12 -20.69 11.04
CA ASN A 439 19.54 -21.87 11.70
C ASN A 439 18.05 -21.63 12.03
N LYS A 440 17.27 -21.44 10.97
CA LYS A 440 15.87 -21.05 10.97
C LYS A 440 15.08 -21.94 10.00
N ALA A 441 13.84 -22.23 10.37
CA ALA A 441 12.89 -22.94 9.53
C ALA A 441 11.68 -22.06 9.21
N VAL A 442 11.12 -22.22 8.02
CA VAL A 442 9.82 -21.66 7.66
C VAL A 442 8.88 -22.76 7.17
N ILE A 443 7.66 -22.78 7.70
CA ILE A 443 6.59 -23.69 7.32
C ILE A 443 5.53 -22.88 6.59
N ILE A 444 5.32 -23.18 5.31
CA ILE A 444 4.45 -22.44 4.41
C ILE A 444 3.35 -23.38 3.96
N TYR A 445 2.09 -23.02 4.20
CA TYR A 445 0.98 -23.90 3.87
C TYR A 445 -0.30 -23.16 3.47
N ASP A 446 -1.22 -23.92 2.87
CA ASP A 446 -2.64 -23.60 2.79
C ASP A 446 -3.46 -24.84 3.20
N SER A 447 -4.72 -24.65 3.60
CA SER A 447 -5.65 -25.73 3.93
C SER A 447 -7.12 -25.33 3.67
N MET A 448 -7.90 -26.29 3.17
CA MET A 448 -9.36 -26.13 2.99
C MET A 448 -10.14 -26.52 4.26
N TRP A 449 -9.78 -27.66 4.86
CA TRP A 449 -10.51 -28.30 5.96
C TRP A 449 -9.58 -28.66 7.13
N GLU A 450 -8.59 -27.80 7.39
CA GLU A 450 -7.70 -27.83 8.55
C GLU A 450 -6.75 -29.04 8.70
N SER A 451 -6.90 -30.15 7.95
CA SER A 451 -6.00 -31.30 8.07
C SER A 451 -4.53 -30.95 7.79
N THR A 452 -4.25 -30.29 6.66
CA THR A 452 -2.89 -29.82 6.34
C THR A 452 -2.38 -28.83 7.38
N LYS A 453 -3.26 -28.00 7.95
CA LYS A 453 -2.91 -27.09 9.04
C LYS A 453 -2.51 -27.87 10.30
N LYS A 454 -3.26 -28.90 10.70
CA LYS A 454 -2.88 -29.76 11.85
C LYS A 454 -1.50 -30.38 11.66
N ILE A 455 -1.19 -30.83 10.44
CA ILE A 455 0.14 -31.35 10.08
C ILE A 455 1.20 -30.24 10.24
N ALA A 456 0.95 -29.04 9.70
CA ALA A 456 1.87 -27.89 9.82
C ALA A 456 2.17 -27.53 11.28
N TYR A 457 1.15 -27.51 12.15
CA TYR A 457 1.29 -27.18 13.57
C TYR A 457 2.03 -28.28 14.35
N SER A 458 1.82 -29.56 14.00
CA SER A 458 2.58 -30.64 14.63
C SER A 458 4.06 -30.60 14.21
N LEU A 459 4.33 -30.29 12.94
CA LEU A 459 5.68 -30.11 12.41
C LEU A 459 6.37 -28.92 13.09
N TYR A 460 5.65 -27.80 13.25
CA TYR A 460 6.08 -26.63 14.01
C TYR A 460 6.51 -27.00 15.43
N GLY A 461 5.64 -27.70 16.19
CA GLY A 461 5.98 -28.10 17.56
C GLY A 461 7.17 -29.06 17.64
N GLY A 462 7.43 -29.84 16.58
CA GLY A 462 8.61 -30.68 16.48
C GLY A 462 9.91 -29.88 16.26
N LEU A 463 9.86 -28.87 15.40
CA LEU A 463 10.99 -27.97 15.11
C LEU A 463 11.27 -27.04 16.30
N GLU A 464 10.24 -26.45 16.90
CA GLU A 464 10.33 -25.53 18.03
C GLU A 464 11.00 -26.19 19.26
N GLU A 465 10.66 -27.45 19.56
CA GLU A 465 11.26 -28.20 20.68
C GLU A 465 12.78 -28.44 20.54
N THR A 466 13.37 -28.15 19.37
CA THR A 466 14.83 -28.21 19.18
C THR A 466 15.55 -26.89 19.47
N GLY A 467 14.80 -25.80 19.71
CA GLY A 467 15.34 -24.48 20.03
C GLY A 467 15.74 -23.61 18.82
N ILE A 468 15.46 -24.05 17.59
CA ILE A 468 15.67 -23.22 16.40
C ILE A 468 14.52 -22.20 16.24
N ASN A 469 14.79 -21.11 15.52
CA ASN A 469 13.74 -20.17 15.15
C ASN A 469 12.84 -20.80 14.06
N VAL A 470 11.53 -20.79 14.26
CA VAL A 470 10.55 -21.37 13.34
C VAL A 470 9.46 -20.35 13.03
N VAL A 471 9.20 -20.11 11.76
CA VAL A 471 8.13 -19.21 11.31
C VAL A 471 7.05 -20.02 10.60
N LEU A 472 5.79 -19.78 10.94
CA LEU A 472 4.63 -20.42 10.32
C LEU A 472 3.91 -19.39 9.43
N ARG A 473 3.75 -19.69 8.14
CA ARG A 473 3.13 -18.82 7.14
C ARG A 473 1.94 -19.50 6.48
N ASN A 474 0.78 -18.86 6.57
CA ASN A 474 -0.41 -19.30 5.84
C ASN A 474 -0.57 -18.42 4.59
N LEU A 475 -0.55 -19.06 3.42
CA LEU A 475 -0.62 -18.39 2.12
C LEU A 475 -1.91 -17.58 1.90
N ARG A 476 -2.97 -17.84 2.66
CA ARG A 476 -4.23 -17.07 2.61
C ARG A 476 -4.20 -15.77 3.41
N THR A 477 -3.27 -15.64 4.35
CA THR A 477 -3.21 -14.49 5.28
C THR A 477 -1.88 -13.76 5.24
N ASN A 478 -0.90 -14.26 4.49
CA ASN A 478 0.41 -13.66 4.34
C ASN A 478 0.72 -13.50 2.86
N HIS A 479 1.22 -12.33 2.48
CA HIS A 479 1.59 -12.08 1.09
C HIS A 479 2.87 -12.84 0.73
N ILE A 480 2.95 -13.31 -0.51
CA ILE A 480 4.07 -14.11 -1.02
C ILE A 480 5.42 -13.43 -0.80
N SER A 481 5.46 -12.10 -0.91
CA SER A 481 6.70 -11.32 -0.77
C SER A 481 7.31 -11.35 0.63
N ASP A 482 6.46 -11.36 1.66
CA ASP A 482 6.93 -11.43 3.05
C ASP A 482 7.43 -12.86 3.35
N ILE A 483 6.77 -13.86 2.75
CA ILE A 483 7.16 -15.26 2.87
C ILE A 483 8.51 -15.51 2.20
N ILE A 484 8.77 -14.88 1.04
CA ILE A 484 10.06 -14.99 0.34
C ILE A 484 11.22 -14.47 1.18
N THR A 485 11.04 -13.41 1.97
CA THR A 485 12.05 -12.93 2.93
C THR A 485 12.38 -13.99 3.99
N ASP A 486 11.37 -14.70 4.49
CA ASP A 486 11.60 -15.85 5.38
C ASP A 486 12.28 -17.02 4.68
N VAL A 487 11.94 -17.29 3.42
CA VAL A 487 12.62 -18.33 2.63
C VAL A 487 14.09 -18.02 2.42
N MET A 488 14.44 -16.77 2.10
CA MET A 488 15.83 -16.36 1.91
C MET A 488 16.66 -16.62 3.17
N THR A 489 16.13 -16.24 4.33
CA THR A 489 16.82 -16.33 5.62
C THR A 489 16.79 -17.73 6.25
N SER A 490 15.82 -18.58 5.90
CA SER A 490 15.65 -19.92 6.48
C SER A 490 16.45 -20.99 5.72
N LYS A 491 17.04 -21.92 6.46
CA LYS A 491 17.72 -23.10 5.87
C LYS A 491 16.74 -24.23 5.57
N ILE A 492 15.74 -24.44 6.44
CA ILE A 492 14.70 -25.46 6.28
C ILE A 492 13.41 -24.81 5.77
N ILE A 493 12.87 -25.30 4.66
CA ILE A 493 11.64 -24.83 4.04
C ILE A 493 10.65 -26.00 3.98
N CYS A 494 9.54 -25.89 4.72
CA CYS A 494 8.48 -26.89 4.71
C CYS A 494 7.27 -26.39 3.92
N LEU A 495 6.81 -27.14 2.93
CA LEU A 495 5.74 -26.75 1.99
C LEU A 495 4.53 -27.68 2.12
N GLY A 496 3.37 -27.09 2.44
CA GLY A 496 2.15 -27.80 2.79
C GLY A 496 0.96 -27.47 1.91
N SER A 497 0.36 -28.45 1.24
CA SER A 497 -0.92 -28.25 0.53
C SER A 497 -1.82 -29.48 0.61
N PRO A 498 -3.15 -29.32 0.78
CA PRO A 498 -4.06 -30.38 0.44
C PRO A 498 -4.06 -30.62 -1.08
N THR A 499 -4.58 -31.78 -1.51
CA THR A 499 -4.91 -32.00 -2.92
C THR A 499 -6.29 -31.43 -3.25
N LEU A 500 -6.35 -30.53 -4.22
CA LEU A 500 -7.55 -29.95 -4.81
C LEU A 500 -7.56 -30.26 -6.32
N ASN A 501 -8.60 -30.91 -6.82
CA ASN A 501 -8.76 -31.22 -8.24
C ASN A 501 -7.54 -31.89 -8.89
N ASN A 502 -6.96 -32.89 -8.22
CA ASN A 502 -5.75 -33.64 -8.63
C ASN A 502 -4.44 -32.82 -8.66
N THR A 503 -4.40 -31.64 -8.05
CA THR A 503 -3.17 -30.82 -7.91
C THR A 503 -3.15 -30.12 -6.55
N MET A 504 -2.16 -29.26 -6.30
CA MET A 504 -2.06 -28.42 -5.11
C MET A 504 -3.05 -27.25 -5.13
N MET A 505 -3.19 -26.56 -4.00
CA MET A 505 -3.99 -25.33 -3.91
C MET A 505 -3.47 -24.24 -4.85
N PRO A 506 -4.34 -23.42 -5.48
CA PRO A 506 -3.92 -22.32 -6.34
C PRO A 506 -2.94 -21.34 -5.67
N THR A 507 -3.14 -21.06 -4.38
CA THR A 507 -2.24 -20.24 -3.55
C THR A 507 -0.82 -20.82 -3.48
N MET A 508 -0.70 -22.13 -3.29
CA MET A 508 0.59 -22.84 -3.30
C MET A 508 1.20 -22.84 -4.70
N SER A 509 0.41 -23.06 -5.74
CA SER A 509 0.88 -23.01 -7.13
C SER A 509 1.43 -21.62 -7.51
N GLY A 510 0.71 -20.55 -7.17
CA GLY A 510 1.15 -19.17 -7.38
C GLY A 510 2.44 -18.86 -6.61
N PHE A 511 2.50 -19.25 -5.33
CA PHE A 511 3.70 -19.10 -4.53
C PHE A 511 4.92 -19.84 -5.12
N LEU A 512 4.75 -21.10 -5.52
CA LEU A 512 5.85 -21.89 -6.09
C LEU A 512 6.30 -21.37 -7.47
N THR A 513 5.38 -20.79 -8.24
CA THR A 513 5.71 -20.11 -9.50
C THR A 513 6.62 -18.91 -9.24
N TYR A 514 6.27 -18.07 -8.27
CA TYR A 514 7.08 -16.92 -7.85
C TYR A 514 8.45 -17.36 -7.29
N LEU A 515 8.44 -18.33 -6.37
CA LEU A 515 9.64 -18.94 -5.78
C LEU A 515 10.60 -19.49 -6.85
N LYS A 516 10.07 -20.16 -7.89
CA LYS A 516 10.88 -20.74 -8.98
C LYS A 516 11.57 -19.67 -9.81
N GLY A 517 10.96 -18.50 -9.97
CA GLY A 517 11.58 -17.34 -10.62
C GLY A 517 12.79 -16.82 -9.83
N LEU A 518 12.67 -16.76 -8.50
CA LEU A 518 13.70 -16.21 -7.62
C LEU A 518 14.85 -17.18 -7.28
N ARG A 519 14.66 -18.48 -7.53
CA ARG A 519 15.69 -19.54 -7.45
C ARG A 519 16.52 -19.52 -6.15
N PRO A 520 15.90 -19.65 -4.96
CA PRO A 520 16.67 -19.78 -3.73
C PRO A 520 17.54 -21.04 -3.79
N LYS A 521 18.75 -20.98 -3.24
CA LYS A 521 19.70 -22.10 -3.22
C LYS A 521 20.08 -22.51 -1.81
N ASN A 522 20.73 -23.67 -1.70
CA ASN A 522 21.29 -24.22 -0.47
C ASN A 522 20.23 -24.43 0.62
N LYS A 523 19.04 -24.90 0.24
CA LYS A 523 17.89 -25.12 1.13
C LYS A 523 17.62 -26.60 1.35
N ILE A 524 17.02 -26.90 2.50
CA ILE A 524 16.49 -28.22 2.85
C ILE A 524 14.97 -28.16 2.72
N GLY A 525 14.42 -28.88 1.74
CA GLY A 525 13.00 -28.96 1.48
C GLY A 525 12.33 -30.11 2.25
N PHE A 526 11.11 -29.88 2.72
CA PHE A 526 10.24 -30.92 3.24
C PHE A 526 8.80 -30.66 2.78
N VAL A 527 8.13 -31.68 2.26
CA VAL A 527 6.76 -31.55 1.72
C VAL A 527 5.78 -32.28 2.59
N PHE A 528 4.62 -31.67 2.81
CA PHE A 528 3.52 -32.30 3.49
C PHE A 528 2.16 -31.93 2.88
N GLY A 529 1.13 -32.68 3.24
CA GLY A 529 -0.21 -32.48 2.66
C GLY A 529 -1.26 -33.40 3.24
N SER A 530 -2.49 -33.18 2.81
CA SER A 530 -3.60 -34.10 3.07
C SER A 530 -4.44 -34.30 1.81
N TYR A 531 -5.17 -35.41 1.73
CA TYR A 531 -5.98 -35.73 0.55
C TYR A 531 -7.23 -36.55 0.90
N GLY A 532 -8.19 -36.63 -0.03
CA GLY A 532 -9.40 -37.45 0.12
C GLY A 532 -9.28 -38.80 -0.58
N TRP A 533 -9.05 -38.79 -1.89
CA TRP A 533 -8.95 -40.01 -2.72
C TRP A 533 -7.71 -40.02 -3.63
N GLY A 534 -7.34 -38.86 -4.20
CA GLY A 534 -6.08 -38.66 -4.93
C GLY A 534 -5.15 -37.72 -4.19
N GLY A 535 -3.87 -38.10 -4.03
CA GLY A 535 -2.86 -37.39 -3.24
C GLY A 535 -1.74 -36.73 -4.05
N GLN A 536 -2.03 -36.22 -5.25
CA GLN A 536 -1.03 -35.77 -6.21
C GLN A 536 -0.25 -34.52 -5.77
N ALA A 537 -0.85 -33.63 -4.97
CA ALA A 537 -0.27 -32.33 -4.63
C ALA A 537 1.14 -32.43 -4.04
N ALA A 538 1.35 -33.32 -3.07
CA ALA A 538 2.65 -33.49 -2.43
C ALA A 538 3.74 -33.87 -3.45
N GLY A 539 3.45 -34.85 -4.32
CA GLY A 539 4.38 -35.27 -5.36
C GLY A 539 4.68 -34.19 -6.41
N GLU A 540 3.72 -33.31 -6.71
CA GLU A 540 3.96 -32.16 -7.60
C GLU A 540 4.86 -31.11 -6.97
N ILE A 541 4.65 -30.80 -5.68
CA ILE A 541 5.51 -29.88 -4.93
C ILE A 541 6.94 -30.46 -4.85
N GLU A 542 7.10 -31.75 -4.60
CA GLU A 542 8.42 -32.40 -4.58
C GLU A 542 9.17 -32.25 -5.90
N LYS A 543 8.48 -32.36 -7.05
CA LYS A 543 9.12 -32.17 -8.36
C LYS A 543 9.68 -30.76 -8.50
N ILE A 544 8.95 -29.75 -8.04
CA ILE A 544 9.40 -28.35 -8.07
C ILE A 544 10.62 -28.13 -7.16
N ILE A 545 10.62 -28.73 -5.96
CA ILE A 545 11.77 -28.67 -5.05
C ILE A 545 13.01 -29.33 -5.65
N LYS A 546 12.83 -30.48 -6.33
CA LYS A 546 13.90 -31.16 -7.06
C LYS A 546 14.43 -30.33 -8.23
N ASP A 547 13.56 -29.67 -8.99
CA ASP A 547 13.96 -28.73 -10.04
C ASP A 547 14.81 -27.57 -9.48
N LEU A 548 14.53 -27.14 -8.24
CA LEU A 548 15.32 -26.12 -7.52
C LEU A 548 16.62 -26.65 -6.92
N SER A 549 16.90 -27.96 -7.06
CA SER A 549 18.10 -28.62 -6.52
C SER A 549 18.24 -28.49 -5.00
N TRP A 550 17.13 -28.51 -4.26
CA TRP A 550 17.15 -28.51 -2.80
C TRP A 550 17.31 -29.93 -2.24
N ASP A 551 17.93 -30.01 -1.06
CA ASP A 551 18.07 -31.28 -0.35
C ASP A 551 16.73 -31.71 0.23
N MET A 552 16.35 -32.98 0.02
CA MET A 552 15.12 -33.57 0.56
C MET A 552 15.46 -34.83 1.36
N PRO A 553 15.84 -34.71 2.64
CA PRO A 553 16.34 -35.83 3.43
C PRO A 553 15.26 -36.82 3.90
N PHE A 554 13.98 -36.47 3.71
CA PHE A 554 12.82 -37.30 4.08
C PHE A 554 11.82 -37.34 2.94
N GLU A 555 11.08 -38.45 2.86
CA GLU A 555 9.89 -38.55 2.00
C GLU A 555 8.81 -37.57 2.47
N ASN A 556 7.97 -37.11 1.54
CA ASN A 556 6.81 -36.29 1.89
C ASN A 556 5.83 -37.02 2.83
N ILE A 557 5.11 -36.24 3.64
CA ILE A 557 3.99 -36.73 4.44
C ILE A 557 2.69 -36.34 3.75
N ASN A 558 1.90 -37.30 3.30
CA ASN A 558 0.60 -37.04 2.70
C ASN A 558 -0.47 -37.91 3.34
N LEU A 559 -1.32 -37.33 4.17
CA LEU A 559 -2.28 -38.08 5.01
C LEU A 559 -3.69 -38.06 4.45
N ASN A 560 -4.39 -39.18 4.58
CA ASN A 560 -5.76 -39.34 4.11
C ASN A 560 -6.74 -38.72 5.13
N PHE A 561 -7.61 -37.83 4.68
CA PHE A 561 -8.58 -37.10 5.49
C PHE A 561 -7.99 -36.42 6.73
N ILE A 562 -8.42 -36.81 7.93
CA ILE A 562 -8.12 -36.13 9.20
C ILE A 562 -7.02 -36.91 9.91
N PRO A 563 -5.87 -36.27 10.23
CA PRO A 563 -4.78 -36.96 10.90
C PRO A 563 -5.14 -37.36 12.33
N ASP A 564 -4.76 -38.56 12.74
CA ASP A 564 -4.92 -39.07 14.11
C ASP A 564 -3.76 -38.64 15.04
N GLU A 565 -3.89 -38.91 16.34
CA GLU A 565 -2.89 -38.52 17.34
C GLU A 565 -1.52 -39.17 17.12
N LYS A 566 -1.49 -40.40 16.60
CA LYS A 566 -0.24 -41.13 16.34
C LYS A 566 0.46 -40.54 15.13
N GLU A 567 -0.27 -40.27 14.06
CA GLU A 567 0.25 -39.61 12.85
C GLU A 567 0.81 -38.23 13.19
N LEU A 568 0.07 -37.44 13.99
CA LEU A 568 0.56 -36.14 14.46
C LEU A 568 1.82 -36.29 15.32
N ALA A 569 1.89 -37.27 16.22
CA ALA A 569 3.08 -37.52 17.03
C ALA A 569 4.30 -37.92 16.17
N ASP A 570 4.10 -38.66 15.09
CA ASP A 570 5.17 -39.03 14.16
C ASP A 570 5.62 -37.84 13.30
N ILE A 571 4.71 -36.97 12.85
CA ILE A 571 5.04 -35.68 12.21
C ILE A 571 5.92 -34.82 13.13
N LYS A 572 5.56 -34.74 14.42
CA LYS A 572 6.34 -34.00 15.42
C LYS A 572 7.77 -34.56 15.54
N LYS A 573 7.93 -35.89 15.52
CA LYS A 573 9.26 -36.52 15.49
C LYS A 573 10.02 -36.20 14.21
N THR A 574 9.37 -36.12 13.06
CA THR A 574 9.99 -35.70 11.79
C THR A 574 10.51 -34.27 11.88
N GLY A 575 9.75 -33.34 12.46
CA GLY A 575 10.21 -31.98 12.75
C GLY A 575 11.53 -31.95 13.53
N LYS A 576 11.64 -32.74 14.61
CA LYS A 576 12.88 -32.87 15.39
C LYS A 576 14.05 -33.43 14.57
N LYS A 577 13.78 -34.35 13.64
CA LYS A 577 14.80 -34.99 12.81
C LYS A 577 15.32 -34.05 11.72
N LEU A 578 14.49 -33.18 11.15
CA LEU A 578 14.90 -32.20 10.13
C LEU A 578 16.06 -31.32 10.60
N VAL A 579 16.04 -30.89 11.87
CA VAL A 579 17.08 -30.03 12.45
C VAL A 579 18.46 -30.67 12.46
N LYS A 580 18.56 -32.01 12.45
CA LYS A 580 19.86 -32.71 12.37
C LYS A 580 20.61 -32.41 11.08
N TYR A 581 19.91 -31.94 10.04
CA TYR A 581 20.47 -31.59 8.75
C TYR A 581 20.90 -30.11 8.65
N LEU A 582 20.69 -29.28 9.69
CA LEU A 582 21.28 -27.93 9.75
C LEU A 582 22.80 -27.95 9.96
N LYS A 583 23.35 -29.05 10.47
CA LYS A 583 24.77 -29.20 10.85
C LYS A 583 25.65 -29.81 9.75
N LYS A 584 25.08 -30.04 8.57
CA LYS A 584 25.79 -30.47 7.35
C LYS A 584 25.71 -29.33 6.35
#